data_AF-A0A1B6G9U0-F1
#
_entry.id   AF-A0A1B6G9U0-F1
#
_cell.length_a   1.000
_cell.length_b   1.000
_cell.length_c   1.000
_cell.angle_alpha   90.00
_cell.angle_beta   90.00
_cell.angle_gamma   90.00
#
_symmetry.space_group_name_H-M   'P 1'
#
loop_
_entity.id
_entity.type
_entity.pdbx_description
1 polymer ?
#
loop_
_entity_poly.entity_id
_entity_poly.type
_entity_poly.pdbx_seq_one_letter_code
_entity_poly.pdbx_strand_id
1 'polypeptide(L)'
;AKSITIKSQEYVYNRIATLYHDFEEYKKLAQYKNDLTTLTQLQINSSTILFLLKELEPLDVYYKILQNKIEILKDNVKYFQENLIMKIKEKQTQEIEEKAVTESVTVIRKKIDFLNNILHSINDIKILTYCSILCDEILSSLRELERDENFSAILKDIIKEFSNYLNNLKKNIILMIERQVEENSDKNKDNVELEINENIKNVKLHVKSLEKELSYLLQLIKYKQDLLELYNIYNQAEMILTELIQLEQIQSLPSNLRLKIVILKDNTIEFKKQVKLRLEDND
;
A
#
# COMPACT_ATOMS: atom_id res chain seq x y z
N ALA A 1 58.84 29.21 5.97
CA ALA A 1 59.25 28.78 4.62
C ALA A 1 58.42 27.56 4.23
N LYS A 2 57.53 27.67 3.22
CA LYS A 2 56.91 26.49 2.62
C LYS A 2 57.97 25.86 1.71
N SER A 3 58.46 24.68 2.10
CA SER A 3 59.34 23.87 1.26
C SER A 3 58.61 23.51 -0.04
N ILE A 4 58.97 24.16 -1.15
CA ILE A 4 58.52 23.74 -2.47
C ILE A 4 59.38 22.53 -2.85
N THR A 5 58.84 21.34 -2.67
CA THR A 5 59.47 20.12 -3.17
C THR A 5 59.36 20.15 -4.69
N ILE A 6 60.43 20.56 -5.38
CA ILE A 6 60.49 20.54 -6.85
C ILE A 6 60.52 19.06 -7.28
N LYS A 7 59.37 18.56 -7.75
CA LYS A 7 59.24 17.23 -8.32
C LYS A 7 59.91 17.20 -9.71
N SER A 8 60.61 16.12 -10.04
CA SER A 8 61.24 15.98 -11.37
C SER A 8 60.17 15.91 -12.48
N GLN A 9 60.53 16.32 -13.70
CA GLN A 9 59.61 16.24 -14.85
C GLN A 9 59.19 14.80 -15.14
N GLU A 10 60.10 13.85 -15.00
CA GLU A 10 59.82 12.42 -15.14
C GLU A 10 58.82 11.92 -14.10
N TYR A 11 58.96 12.35 -12.84
CA TYR A 11 58.01 12.00 -11.78
C TYR A 11 56.60 12.49 -12.14
N VAL A 12 56.46 13.73 -12.62
CA VAL A 12 55.15 14.30 -12.95
C VAL A 12 54.56 13.66 -14.19
N TYR A 13 55.37 13.38 -15.19
CA TYR A 13 54.94 12.63 -16.36
C TYR A 13 54.39 11.26 -16.00
N ASN A 14 55.13 10.49 -15.19
CA ASN A 14 54.71 9.17 -14.73
C ASN A 14 53.44 9.26 -13.88
N ARG A 15 53.32 10.27 -13.02
CA ARG A 15 52.12 10.48 -12.21
C ARG A 15 50.89 10.77 -13.07
N ILE A 16 51.00 11.63 -14.08
CA ILE A 16 49.91 11.92 -15.01
C ILE A 16 49.52 10.66 -15.79
N ALA A 17 50.50 9.86 -16.23
CA ALA A 17 50.23 8.61 -16.93
C ALA A 17 49.43 7.63 -16.07
N THR A 18 49.78 7.48 -14.77
CA THR A 18 49.00 6.67 -13.82
C THR A 18 47.60 7.22 -13.64
N LEU A 19 47.44 8.53 -13.41
CA LEU A 19 46.12 9.15 -13.22
C LEU A 19 45.23 9.01 -14.46
N TYR A 20 45.81 9.10 -15.66
CA TYR A 20 45.10 8.88 -16.90
C TYR A 20 44.63 7.43 -17.03
N HIS A 21 45.49 6.46 -16.67
CA HIS A 21 45.11 5.06 -16.65
C HIS A 21 43.96 4.78 -15.68
N ASP A 22 44.06 5.26 -14.44
CA ASP A 22 43.02 5.14 -13.42
C ASP A 22 41.69 5.74 -13.92
N PHE A 23 41.75 6.92 -14.56
CA PHE A 23 40.58 7.58 -15.13
C PHE A 23 39.90 6.76 -16.24
N GLU A 24 40.67 6.15 -17.15
CA GLU A 24 40.10 5.29 -18.18
C GLU A 24 39.47 4.01 -17.60
N GLU A 25 40.05 3.44 -16.56
CA GLU A 25 39.43 2.31 -15.84
C GLU A 25 38.12 2.72 -15.15
N TYR A 26 38.06 3.92 -14.56
CA TYR A 26 36.82 4.46 -13.98
C TYR A 26 35.73 4.69 -15.03
N LYS A 27 36.10 5.18 -16.23
CA LYS A 27 35.17 5.31 -17.35
C LYS A 27 34.60 3.96 -17.79
N LYS A 28 35.44 2.93 -17.90
CA LYS A 28 34.98 1.57 -18.21
C LYS A 28 34.03 1.06 -17.14
N LEU A 29 34.38 1.19 -15.86
CA LEU A 29 33.52 0.74 -14.76
C LEU A 29 32.15 1.43 -14.77
N ALA A 30 32.10 2.75 -15.03
CA ALA A 30 30.84 3.51 -15.14
C ALA A 30 29.95 3.13 -16.34
N GLN A 31 30.47 2.36 -17.30
CA GLN A 31 29.69 1.82 -18.41
C GLN A 31 29.01 0.49 -18.04
N TYR A 32 29.70 -0.35 -17.25
CA TYR A 32 29.24 -1.70 -16.92
C TYR A 32 28.52 -1.80 -15.57
N LYS A 33 28.80 -0.87 -14.64
CA LYS A 33 28.23 -0.87 -13.30
C LYS A 33 27.51 0.45 -13.03
N ASN A 34 26.19 0.36 -12.94
CA ASN A 34 25.28 1.48 -12.70
C ASN A 34 24.62 1.42 -11.31
N ASP A 35 25.18 0.68 -10.35
CA ASP A 35 24.69 0.69 -8.98
C ASP A 35 25.16 1.95 -8.23
N LEU A 36 24.33 2.43 -7.30
CA LEU A 36 24.56 3.69 -6.59
C LEU A 36 25.89 3.70 -5.83
N THR A 37 26.27 2.57 -5.22
CA THR A 37 27.52 2.42 -4.47
C THR A 37 28.73 2.60 -5.38
N THR A 38 28.76 1.91 -6.51
CA THR A 38 29.84 2.04 -7.50
C THR A 38 29.91 3.45 -8.05
N LEU A 39 28.78 4.05 -8.46
CA LEU A 39 28.77 5.41 -9.02
C LEU A 39 29.29 6.45 -8.01
N THR A 40 28.88 6.34 -6.73
CA THR A 40 29.35 7.21 -5.65
C THR A 40 30.85 7.02 -5.41
N GLN A 41 31.33 5.78 -5.41
CA GLN A 41 32.76 5.50 -5.26
C GLN A 41 33.58 6.08 -6.43
N LEU A 42 33.08 5.97 -7.67
CA LEU A 42 33.73 6.56 -8.84
C LEU A 42 33.76 8.10 -8.77
N GLN A 43 32.73 8.72 -8.18
CA GLN A 43 32.70 10.17 -7.95
C GLN A 43 33.77 10.61 -6.95
N ILE A 44 33.92 9.85 -5.85
CA ILE A 44 34.96 10.06 -4.84
C ILE A 44 36.34 9.90 -5.48
N ASN A 45 36.56 8.80 -6.21
CA ASN A 45 37.83 8.53 -6.87
C ASN A 45 38.20 9.61 -7.91
N SER A 46 37.21 10.12 -8.65
CA SER A 46 37.41 11.24 -9.59
C SER A 46 37.81 12.52 -8.86
N SER A 47 37.25 12.75 -7.66
CA SER A 47 37.64 13.89 -6.82
C SER A 47 39.09 13.76 -6.34
N THR A 48 39.52 12.54 -6.02
CA THR A 48 40.92 12.23 -5.69
C THR A 48 41.84 12.52 -6.87
N ILE A 49 41.46 12.18 -8.11
CA ILE A 49 42.25 12.53 -9.30
C ILE A 49 42.38 14.05 -9.43
N LEU A 50 41.28 14.81 -9.33
CA LEU A 50 41.34 16.28 -9.40
C LEU A 50 42.22 16.89 -8.31
N PHE A 51 42.12 16.37 -7.08
CA PHE A 51 42.97 16.81 -5.98
C PHE A 51 44.45 16.57 -6.28
N LEU A 52 44.80 15.36 -6.76
CA LEU A 52 46.18 15.01 -7.13
C LEU A 52 46.70 15.84 -8.31
N LEU A 53 45.85 16.14 -9.30
CA LEU A 53 46.21 17.04 -10.41
C LEU A 53 46.42 18.49 -9.93
N LYS A 54 45.72 18.92 -8.88
CA LYS A 54 45.91 20.23 -8.24
C LYS A 54 47.22 20.31 -7.46
N GLU A 55 47.63 19.23 -6.79
CA GLU A 55 48.95 19.17 -6.12
C GLU A 55 50.13 19.22 -7.10
N LEU A 56 49.87 18.99 -8.38
CA LEU A 56 50.86 19.19 -9.43
C LEU A 56 50.94 20.65 -9.90
N GLU A 57 50.17 21.62 -9.36
CA GLU A 57 50.09 22.99 -9.89
C GLU A 57 51.25 23.99 -9.64
N PRO A 58 52.35 23.77 -8.89
CA PRO A 58 53.34 24.84 -8.71
C PRO A 58 54.37 24.85 -9.86
N LEU A 59 53.99 25.19 -11.10
CA LEU A 59 54.79 24.86 -12.29
C LEU A 59 54.97 25.95 -13.34
N ASP A 60 55.57 27.07 -12.96
CA ASP A 60 56.36 27.85 -13.94
C ASP A 60 57.61 27.07 -14.44
N VAL A 61 57.79 25.81 -13.99
CA VAL A 61 58.99 24.96 -14.15
C VAL A 61 58.83 23.84 -15.19
N TYR A 62 57.60 23.53 -15.65
CA TYR A 62 57.39 22.43 -16.60
C TYR A 62 57.09 22.90 -18.02
N TYR A 63 57.45 22.06 -18.99
CA TYR A 63 57.14 22.30 -20.40
C TYR A 63 55.64 22.53 -20.59
N LYS A 64 55.30 23.52 -21.42
CA LYS A 64 53.93 23.87 -21.84
C LYS A 64 53.09 22.65 -22.27
N ILE A 65 53.73 21.65 -22.86
CA ILE A 65 53.08 20.39 -23.28
C ILE A 65 52.54 19.61 -22.06
N LEU A 66 53.29 19.56 -20.96
CA LEU A 66 52.90 18.83 -19.75
C LEU A 66 51.75 19.55 -19.03
N GLN A 67 51.81 20.88 -18.97
CA GLN A 67 50.73 21.71 -18.45
C GLN A 67 49.43 21.49 -19.24
N ASN A 68 49.49 21.50 -20.58
CA ASN A 68 48.33 21.22 -21.41
C ASN A 68 47.74 19.83 -21.14
N LYS A 69 48.56 18.80 -20.94
CA LYS A 69 48.08 17.45 -20.60
C LYS A 69 47.37 17.39 -19.25
N ILE A 70 47.86 18.14 -18.25
CA ILE A 70 47.21 18.25 -16.94
C ILE A 70 45.83 18.90 -17.09
N GLU A 71 45.74 20.03 -17.79
CA GLU A 71 44.48 20.75 -17.97
C GLU A 71 43.44 19.93 -18.73
N ILE A 72 43.85 19.27 -19.83
CA ILE A 72 42.95 18.36 -20.58
C ILE A 72 42.41 17.24 -19.68
N LEU A 73 43.28 16.63 -18.86
CA LEU A 73 42.82 15.57 -17.94
C LEU A 73 41.89 16.13 -16.85
N LYS A 74 42.16 17.32 -16.30
CA LYS A 74 41.26 17.97 -15.35
C LYS A 74 39.88 18.20 -15.94
N ASP A 75 39.81 18.75 -17.14
CA ASP A 75 38.54 19.04 -17.81
C ASP A 75 37.75 17.76 -18.12
N ASN A 76 38.44 16.72 -18.59
CA ASN A 76 37.82 15.41 -18.81
C ASN A 76 37.28 14.79 -17.51
N VAL A 77 38.03 14.90 -16.40
CA VAL A 77 37.59 14.36 -15.10
C VAL A 77 36.41 15.16 -14.55
N LYS A 78 36.40 16.50 -14.69
CA LYS A 78 35.25 17.33 -14.29
C LYS A 78 34.00 16.97 -15.07
N TYR A 79 34.11 16.86 -16.40
CA TYR A 79 32.99 16.45 -17.25
C TYR A 79 32.46 15.07 -16.86
N PHE A 80 33.37 14.12 -16.58
CA PHE A 80 32.98 12.81 -16.08
C PHE A 80 32.26 12.88 -14.72
N GLN A 81 32.71 13.73 -13.79
CA GLN A 81 32.03 13.94 -12.51
C GLN A 81 30.62 14.50 -12.67
N GLU A 82 30.41 15.46 -13.55
CA GLU A 82 29.08 16.00 -13.85
C GLU A 82 28.13 14.90 -14.34
N ASN A 83 28.62 14.05 -15.24
CA ASN A 83 27.87 12.88 -15.72
C ASN A 83 27.57 11.88 -14.58
N LEU A 84 28.53 11.63 -13.69
CA LEU A 84 28.30 10.77 -12.52
C LEU A 84 27.24 11.36 -11.59
N ILE A 85 27.26 12.68 -11.33
CA ILE A 85 26.28 13.36 -10.49
C ILE A 85 24.87 13.19 -11.05
N MET A 86 24.70 13.33 -12.37
CA MET A 86 23.40 13.12 -13.02
C MET A 86 22.93 11.67 -12.85
N LYS A 87 23.79 10.69 -13.16
CA LYS A 87 23.47 9.26 -12.99
C LYS A 87 23.13 8.88 -11.54
N ILE A 88 23.86 9.44 -10.57
CA ILE A 88 23.61 9.22 -9.14
C ILE A 88 22.22 9.72 -8.76
N LYS A 89 21.85 10.93 -9.19
CA LYS A 89 20.52 11.50 -8.93
C LYS A 89 19.41 10.67 -9.55
N GLU A 90 19.56 10.26 -10.81
CA GLU A 90 18.62 9.38 -11.51
C GLU A 90 18.41 8.08 -10.72
N LYS A 91 19.50 7.45 -10.26
CA LYS A 91 19.42 6.23 -9.46
C LYS A 91 18.75 6.43 -8.10
N GLN A 92 19.02 7.54 -7.42
CA GLN A 92 18.36 7.86 -6.17
C GLN A 92 16.85 8.07 -6.35
N THR A 93 16.45 8.79 -7.41
CA THR A 93 15.03 8.96 -7.75
C THR A 93 14.36 7.61 -8.00
N GLN A 94 15.00 6.75 -8.79
CA GLN A 94 14.52 5.39 -9.08
C GLN A 94 14.35 4.55 -7.81
N GLU A 95 15.31 4.58 -6.87
CA GLU A 95 15.20 3.86 -5.58
C GLU A 95 14.05 4.39 -4.70
N ILE A 96 13.81 5.71 -4.71
CA ILE A 96 12.69 6.32 -3.98
C ILE A 96 11.34 5.89 -4.57
N GLU A 97 11.21 5.93 -5.90
CA GLU A 97 10.01 5.48 -6.61
C GLU A 97 9.74 3.99 -6.37
N GLU A 98 10.77 3.15 -6.50
CA GLU A 98 10.68 1.72 -6.25
C GLU A 98 10.25 1.41 -4.80
N LYS A 99 10.79 2.15 -3.83
CA LYS A 99 10.36 2.03 -2.42
C LYS A 99 8.90 2.41 -2.24
N ALA A 100 8.44 3.51 -2.83
CA ALA A 100 7.04 3.93 -2.76
C ALA A 100 6.07 2.91 -3.38
N VAL A 101 6.46 2.32 -4.52
CA VAL A 101 5.69 1.23 -5.16
C VAL A 101 5.66 0.00 -4.26
N THR A 102 6.79 -0.40 -3.69
CA THR A 102 6.88 -1.56 -2.78
C THR A 102 5.98 -1.40 -1.55
N GLU A 103 6.00 -0.22 -0.94
CA GLU A 103 5.14 0.13 0.20
C GLU A 103 3.66 0.09 -0.19
N SER A 104 3.32 0.64 -1.35
CA SER A 104 1.94 0.64 -1.88
C SER A 104 1.43 -0.78 -2.13
N VAL A 105 2.23 -1.62 -2.80
CA VAL A 105 1.91 -3.04 -3.04
C VAL A 105 1.70 -3.78 -1.72
N THR A 106 2.54 -3.53 -0.72
CA THR A 106 2.41 -4.15 0.61
C THR A 106 1.13 -3.72 1.33
N VAL A 107 0.77 -2.43 1.26
CA VAL A 107 -0.47 -1.93 1.86
C VAL A 107 -1.70 -2.50 1.16
N ILE A 108 -1.69 -2.56 -0.17
CA ILE A 108 -2.79 -3.16 -0.95
C ILE A 108 -2.93 -4.64 -0.57
N ARG A 109 -1.82 -5.40 -0.52
CA ARG A 109 -1.85 -6.81 -0.11
C ARG A 109 -2.54 -7.01 1.25
N LYS A 110 -2.16 -6.23 2.27
CA LYS A 110 -2.80 -6.30 3.60
C LYS A 110 -4.30 -5.99 3.57
N LYS A 111 -4.72 -5.01 2.76
CA LYS A 111 -6.15 -4.69 2.61
C LYS A 111 -6.91 -5.80 1.90
N ILE A 112 -6.28 -6.46 0.92
CA ILE A 112 -6.86 -7.62 0.23
C ILE A 112 -6.96 -8.82 1.17
N ASP A 113 -5.97 -9.06 2.03
CA ASP A 113 -6.04 -10.13 3.04
C ASP A 113 -7.24 -9.93 3.96
N PHE A 114 -7.46 -8.68 4.40
CA PHE A 114 -8.62 -8.32 5.20
C PHE A 114 -9.93 -8.54 4.43
N LEU A 115 -10.00 -8.14 3.15
CA LEU A 115 -11.16 -8.38 2.29
C LEU A 115 -11.42 -9.88 2.12
N ASN A 116 -10.40 -10.70 1.89
CA ASN A 116 -10.53 -12.15 1.74
C ASN A 116 -11.17 -12.80 2.98
N ASN A 117 -10.74 -12.38 4.18
CA ASN A 117 -11.34 -12.86 5.44
C ASN A 117 -12.83 -12.51 5.56
N ILE A 118 -13.25 -11.36 5.02
CA ILE A 118 -14.64 -10.92 5.07
C ILE A 118 -15.47 -11.55 3.94
N LEU A 119 -14.88 -11.83 2.77
CA LEU A 119 -15.58 -12.36 1.61
C LEU A 119 -16.29 -13.70 1.90
N HIS A 120 -15.71 -14.55 2.75
CA HIS A 120 -16.36 -15.79 3.21
C HIS A 120 -17.67 -15.57 3.98
N SER A 121 -17.90 -14.38 4.52
CA SER A 121 -19.11 -14.00 5.25
C SER A 121 -20.13 -13.24 4.39
N ILE A 122 -19.73 -12.83 3.18
CA ILE A 122 -20.58 -12.06 2.26
C ILE A 122 -21.30 -13.02 1.30
N ASN A 123 -22.61 -13.15 1.48
CA ASN A 123 -23.48 -13.90 0.57
C ASN A 123 -24.21 -12.98 -0.43
N ASP A 124 -23.46 -12.09 -1.08
CA ASP A 124 -23.99 -11.17 -2.10
C ASP A 124 -23.19 -11.28 -3.39
N ILE A 125 -23.81 -11.89 -4.39
CA ILE A 125 -23.23 -12.13 -5.71
C ILE A 125 -22.74 -10.84 -6.39
N LYS A 126 -23.38 -9.68 -6.13
CA LYS A 126 -22.97 -8.41 -6.71
C LYS A 126 -21.66 -7.93 -6.08
N ILE A 127 -21.52 -8.08 -4.77
CA ILE A 127 -20.28 -7.73 -4.06
C ILE A 127 -19.15 -8.66 -4.51
N LEU A 128 -19.41 -9.97 -4.59
CA LEU A 128 -18.42 -10.93 -5.10
C LEU A 128 -17.99 -10.60 -6.54
N THR A 129 -18.94 -10.30 -7.42
CA THR A 129 -18.65 -9.91 -8.81
C THR A 129 -17.81 -8.63 -8.85
N TYR A 130 -18.16 -7.62 -8.06
CA TYR A 130 -17.40 -6.38 -7.96
C TYR A 130 -15.98 -6.61 -7.45
N CYS A 131 -15.80 -7.44 -6.41
CA CYS A 131 -14.47 -7.82 -5.93
C CYS A 131 -13.65 -8.58 -6.99
N SER A 132 -14.28 -9.44 -7.79
CA SER A 132 -13.60 -10.11 -8.92
C SER A 132 -13.12 -9.11 -9.97
N ILE A 133 -13.93 -8.09 -10.31
CA ILE A 133 -13.55 -7.04 -11.25
C ILE A 133 -12.38 -6.22 -10.70
N LEU A 134 -12.44 -5.82 -9.43
CA LEU A 134 -11.33 -5.10 -8.78
C LEU A 134 -10.04 -5.93 -8.77
N CYS A 135 -10.11 -7.26 -8.62
CA CYS A 135 -8.93 -8.11 -8.75
C CYS A 135 -8.32 -8.00 -10.15
N ASP A 136 -9.13 -7.94 -11.20
CA ASP A 136 -8.64 -7.78 -12.58
C ASP A 136 -7.99 -6.41 -12.82
N GLU A 137 -8.57 -5.35 -12.28
CA GLU A 137 -7.98 -4.00 -12.36
C GLU A 137 -6.60 -3.97 -11.68
N ILE A 138 -6.49 -4.52 -10.47
CA ILE A 138 -5.21 -4.57 -9.75
C ILE A 138 -4.20 -5.46 -10.49
N LEU A 139 -4.62 -6.63 -10.99
CA LEU A 139 -3.76 -7.50 -11.79
C LEU A 139 -3.25 -6.81 -13.06
N SER A 140 -4.07 -5.98 -13.70
CA SER A 140 -3.66 -5.18 -14.86
C SER A 140 -2.56 -4.19 -14.48
N SER A 141 -2.77 -3.42 -13.40
CA SER A 141 -1.78 -2.46 -12.89
C SER A 141 -0.48 -3.14 -12.48
N LEU A 142 -0.55 -4.30 -11.82
CA LEU A 142 0.64 -5.08 -11.44
C LEU A 142 1.42 -5.57 -12.67
N ARG A 143 0.73 -5.96 -13.74
CA ARG A 143 1.37 -6.37 -14.99
C ARG A 143 2.09 -5.22 -15.69
N GLU A 144 1.54 -4.00 -15.62
CA GLU A 144 2.23 -2.81 -16.13
C GLU A 144 3.53 -2.55 -15.37
N LEU A 145 3.48 -2.64 -14.04
CA LEU A 145 4.67 -2.50 -13.18
C LEU A 145 5.69 -3.63 -13.41
N GLU A 146 5.26 -4.88 -13.61
CA GLU A 146 6.16 -6.01 -13.90
C GLU A 146 6.96 -5.80 -15.20
N ARG A 147 6.34 -5.17 -16.20
CA ARG A 147 6.93 -4.91 -17.52
C ARG A 147 7.89 -3.73 -17.54
N ASP A 148 7.88 -2.87 -16.55
CA ASP A 148 8.77 -1.71 -16.51
C ASP A 148 10.23 -2.18 -16.36
N GLU A 149 11.07 -1.85 -17.34
CA GLU A 149 12.48 -2.21 -17.35
C GLU A 149 13.29 -1.48 -16.28
N ASN A 150 12.75 -0.38 -15.75
CA ASN A 150 13.39 0.41 -14.71
C ASN A 150 13.23 -0.22 -13.32
N PHE A 151 12.30 -1.13 -13.07
CA PHE A 151 12.21 -1.73 -11.74
C PHE A 151 13.19 -2.87 -11.53
N SER A 152 13.74 -2.96 -10.31
CA SER A 152 14.65 -4.03 -9.96
C SER A 152 13.98 -5.41 -10.03
N ALA A 153 14.80 -6.46 -10.14
CA ALA A 153 14.32 -7.83 -10.06
C ALA A 153 13.59 -8.12 -8.74
N ILE A 154 14.00 -7.49 -7.64
CA ILE A 154 13.40 -7.70 -6.31
C ILE A 154 11.95 -7.20 -6.30
N LEU A 155 11.70 -5.98 -6.80
CA LEU A 155 10.34 -5.47 -6.91
C LEU A 155 9.50 -6.35 -7.85
N LYS A 156 10.06 -6.79 -8.98
CA LYS A 156 9.35 -7.68 -9.92
C LYS A 156 8.95 -9.01 -9.27
N ASP A 157 9.82 -9.59 -8.44
CA ASP A 157 9.49 -10.80 -7.69
C ASP A 157 8.35 -10.57 -6.68
N ILE A 158 8.35 -9.44 -5.97
CA ILE A 158 7.26 -9.05 -5.04
C ILE A 158 5.94 -8.91 -5.81
N ILE A 159 5.96 -8.21 -6.95
CA ILE A 159 4.79 -8.00 -7.82
C ILE A 159 4.24 -9.33 -8.33
N LYS A 160 5.12 -10.25 -8.72
CA LYS A 160 4.75 -11.57 -9.21
C LYS A 160 4.13 -12.44 -8.11
N GLU A 161 4.70 -12.44 -6.91
CA GLU A 161 4.11 -13.12 -5.75
C GLU A 161 2.70 -12.58 -5.47
N PHE A 162 2.56 -11.25 -5.47
CA PHE A 162 1.28 -10.62 -5.22
C PHE A 162 0.25 -10.89 -6.33
N SER A 163 0.68 -10.91 -7.59
CA SER A 163 -0.17 -11.28 -8.73
C SER A 163 -0.67 -12.72 -8.64
N ASN A 164 0.19 -13.66 -8.22
CA ASN A 164 -0.22 -15.05 -7.99
C ASN A 164 -1.25 -15.15 -6.86
N TYR A 165 -1.04 -14.39 -5.78
CA TYR A 165 -1.99 -14.31 -4.67
C TYR A 165 -3.36 -13.79 -5.13
N LEU A 166 -3.40 -12.68 -5.87
CA LEU A 166 -4.63 -12.11 -6.43
C LEU A 166 -5.35 -13.06 -7.38
N ASN A 167 -4.62 -13.79 -8.22
CA ASN A 167 -5.21 -14.80 -9.09
C ASN A 167 -5.90 -15.91 -8.31
N ASN A 168 -5.30 -16.35 -7.20
CA ASN A 168 -5.90 -17.36 -6.33
C ASN A 168 -7.15 -16.82 -5.63
N LEU A 169 -7.10 -15.58 -5.11
CA LEU A 169 -8.27 -14.92 -4.54
C LEU A 169 -9.41 -14.82 -5.56
N LYS A 170 -9.11 -14.35 -6.78
CA LYS A 170 -10.09 -14.24 -7.86
C LYS A 170 -10.75 -15.58 -8.16
N LYS A 171 -9.97 -16.66 -8.28
CA LYS A 171 -10.50 -18.02 -8.48
C LYS A 171 -11.45 -18.42 -7.35
N ASN A 172 -11.09 -18.13 -6.09
CA ASN A 172 -11.97 -18.42 -4.95
C ASN A 172 -13.27 -17.63 -5.02
N ILE A 173 -13.22 -16.34 -5.40
CA ILE A 173 -14.41 -15.51 -5.59
C ILE A 173 -15.31 -16.09 -6.69
N ILE A 174 -14.75 -16.53 -7.82
CA ILE A 174 -15.50 -17.16 -8.90
C ILE A 174 -16.21 -18.42 -8.41
N LEU A 175 -15.52 -19.30 -7.68
CA LEU A 175 -16.13 -20.50 -7.09
C LEU A 175 -17.27 -20.16 -6.11
N MET A 176 -17.15 -19.07 -5.34
CA MET A 176 -18.23 -18.60 -4.48
C MET A 176 -19.45 -18.13 -5.28
N ILE A 177 -19.22 -17.44 -6.40
CA ILE A 177 -20.28 -16.99 -7.31
C ILE A 177 -20.98 -18.21 -7.93
N GLU A 178 -20.22 -19.17 -8.47
CA GLU A 178 -20.75 -20.39 -9.09
C GLU A 178 -21.63 -21.17 -8.11
N ARG A 179 -21.14 -21.38 -6.88
CA ARG A 179 -21.90 -22.04 -5.81
C ARG A 179 -23.20 -21.31 -5.49
N GLN A 180 -23.19 -19.98 -5.43
CA GLN A 180 -24.42 -19.20 -5.20
C GLN A 180 -25.41 -19.31 -6.36
N VAL A 181 -24.93 -19.44 -7.60
CA VAL A 181 -25.79 -19.63 -8.77
C VAL A 181 -26.42 -21.02 -8.76
N GLU A 182 -25.64 -22.06 -8.44
CA GLU A 182 -26.10 -23.44 -8.31
C GLU A 182 -27.14 -23.61 -7.18
N GLU A 183 -26.85 -23.08 -5.98
CA GLU A 183 -27.78 -23.07 -4.83
C GLU A 183 -29.09 -22.32 -5.11
N ASN A 184 -29.11 -21.38 -6.06
CA ASN A 184 -30.33 -20.70 -6.49
C ASN A 184 -31.07 -21.45 -7.60
N SER A 185 -30.40 -22.36 -8.31
CA SER A 185 -30.99 -23.19 -9.37
C SER A 185 -31.64 -24.49 -8.86
N ASP A 186 -31.16 -25.03 -7.73
CA ASP A 186 -31.68 -26.26 -7.10
C ASP A 186 -32.89 -26.03 -6.18
N LYS A 187 -33.29 -24.78 -5.90
CA LYS A 187 -34.46 -24.41 -5.07
C LYS A 187 -35.84 -24.71 -5.69
N ASN A 188 -35.89 -25.57 -6.70
CA ASN A 188 -37.11 -26.08 -7.31
C ASN A 188 -37.48 -27.50 -6.80
N LYS A 189 -36.91 -28.00 -5.70
CA LYS A 189 -37.31 -29.29 -5.10
C LYS A 189 -37.61 -29.23 -3.59
N ASP A 190 -38.91 -29.17 -3.34
CA ASP A 190 -39.71 -29.89 -2.34
C ASP A 190 -39.60 -29.57 -0.84
N ASN A 191 -40.55 -28.70 -0.45
CA ASN A 191 -41.34 -28.64 0.79
C ASN A 191 -40.69 -28.43 2.17
N VAL A 192 -39.45 -28.84 2.43
CA VAL A 192 -38.80 -28.55 3.74
C VAL A 192 -38.12 -27.16 3.73
N GLU A 193 -37.70 -26.69 2.56
CA GLU A 193 -37.15 -25.33 2.38
C GLU A 193 -38.21 -24.22 2.48
N LEU A 194 -39.49 -24.51 2.25
CA LEU A 194 -40.56 -23.51 2.31
C LEU A 194 -40.81 -23.03 3.75
N GLU A 195 -40.87 -23.94 4.72
CA GLU A 195 -41.05 -23.60 6.15
C GLU A 195 -39.82 -22.86 6.72
N ILE A 196 -38.61 -23.27 6.35
CA ILE A 196 -37.38 -22.60 6.79
C ILE A 196 -37.27 -21.20 6.16
N ASN A 197 -37.62 -21.06 4.88
CA ASN A 197 -37.62 -19.75 4.20
C ASN A 197 -38.73 -18.83 4.73
N GLU A 198 -39.89 -19.35 5.12
CA GLU A 198 -40.97 -18.56 5.72
C GLU A 198 -40.59 -18.06 7.11
N ASN A 199 -39.98 -18.91 7.94
CA ASN A 199 -39.46 -18.51 9.25
C ASN A 199 -38.35 -17.45 9.13
N ILE A 200 -37.40 -17.62 8.20
CA ILE A 200 -36.34 -16.62 7.95
C ILE A 200 -36.94 -15.31 7.42
N LYS A 201 -37.96 -15.38 6.55
CA LYS A 201 -38.68 -14.21 6.04
C LYS A 201 -39.40 -13.47 7.17
N ASN A 202 -40.03 -14.18 8.09
CA ASN A 202 -40.69 -13.61 9.26
C ASN A 202 -39.69 -12.91 10.19
N VAL A 203 -38.54 -13.54 10.48
CA VAL A 203 -37.47 -12.91 11.26
C VAL A 203 -36.94 -11.65 10.55
N LYS A 204 -36.76 -11.70 9.22
CA LYS A 204 -36.30 -10.54 8.44
C LYS A 204 -37.30 -9.37 8.48
N LEU A 205 -38.60 -9.65 8.42
CA LEU A 205 -39.65 -8.64 8.55
C LEU A 205 -39.67 -8.05 9.95
N HIS A 206 -39.51 -8.90 10.97
CA HIS A 206 -39.49 -8.48 12.36
C HIS A 206 -38.28 -7.59 12.68
N VAL A 207 -37.07 -7.97 12.26
CA VAL A 207 -35.87 -7.12 12.37
C VAL A 207 -36.08 -5.77 11.68
N LYS A 208 -36.74 -5.75 10.52
CA LYS A 208 -37.07 -4.50 9.82
C LYS A 208 -38.10 -3.64 10.57
N SER A 209 -39.01 -4.25 11.35
CA SER A 209 -39.91 -3.51 12.25
C SER A 209 -39.11 -2.84 13.37
N LEU A 210 -38.24 -3.61 14.03
CA LEU A 210 -37.37 -3.11 15.11
C LEU A 210 -36.46 -1.97 14.65
N GLU A 211 -35.93 -2.04 13.42
CA GLU A 211 -35.16 -0.92 12.84
C GLU A 211 -35.98 0.36 12.72
N LYS A 212 -37.24 0.24 12.26
CA LYS A 212 -38.13 1.38 12.11
C LYS A 212 -38.51 1.96 13.46
N GLU A 213 -38.79 1.10 14.44
CA GLU A 213 -39.11 1.49 15.80
C GLU A 213 -37.94 2.22 16.45
N LEU A 214 -36.71 1.68 16.38
CA LEU A 214 -35.52 2.37 16.89
C LEU A 214 -35.28 3.71 16.18
N SER A 215 -35.47 3.76 14.85
CA SER A 215 -35.34 5.00 14.08
C SER A 215 -36.36 6.05 14.51
N TYR A 216 -37.58 5.63 14.84
CA TYR A 216 -38.63 6.51 15.38
C TYR A 216 -38.25 7.03 16.77
N LEU A 217 -37.72 6.17 17.66
CA LEU A 217 -37.24 6.60 18.98
C LEU A 217 -36.08 7.61 18.88
N LEU A 218 -35.15 7.40 17.94
CA LEU A 218 -34.04 8.31 17.65
C LEU A 218 -34.51 9.68 17.14
N GLN A 219 -35.67 9.75 16.50
CA GLN A 219 -36.27 11.02 16.12
C GLN A 219 -36.98 11.66 17.31
N LEU A 220 -37.75 10.88 18.08
CA LEU A 220 -38.47 11.39 19.25
C LEU A 220 -37.55 12.01 20.29
N ILE A 221 -36.40 11.39 20.59
CA ILE A 221 -35.46 11.91 21.58
C ILE A 221 -34.98 13.34 21.26
N LYS A 222 -34.98 13.76 19.99
CA LYS A 222 -34.50 15.09 19.59
C LYS A 222 -35.42 16.23 20.01
N TYR A 223 -36.70 15.94 20.23
CA TYR A 223 -37.73 16.96 20.42
C TYR A 223 -38.44 16.87 21.78
N LYS A 224 -38.20 15.80 22.55
CA LYS A 224 -38.82 15.58 23.85
C LYS A 224 -37.86 15.87 24.99
N GLN A 225 -38.36 16.60 25.98
CA GLN A 225 -37.60 17.06 27.15
C GLN A 225 -38.24 16.66 28.48
N ASP A 226 -39.49 16.18 28.50
CA ASP A 226 -40.10 15.76 29.75
C ASP A 226 -39.61 14.36 30.18
N LEU A 227 -39.45 14.19 31.49
CA LEU A 227 -38.91 12.97 32.10
C LEU A 227 -39.77 11.74 31.77
N LEU A 228 -41.09 11.88 31.74
CA LEU A 228 -42.00 10.76 31.50
C LEU A 228 -41.85 10.19 30.09
N GLU A 229 -41.72 11.06 29.09
CA GLU A 229 -41.48 10.70 27.70
C GLU A 229 -40.07 10.09 27.51
N LEU A 230 -39.05 10.62 28.20
CA LEU A 230 -37.72 10.04 28.19
C LEU A 230 -37.68 8.63 28.81
N TYR A 231 -38.39 8.40 29.92
CA TYR A 231 -38.55 7.06 30.51
C TYR A 231 -39.29 6.11 29.56
N ASN A 232 -40.34 6.59 28.88
CA ASN A 232 -41.06 5.78 27.90
C ASN A 232 -40.17 5.40 26.70
N ILE A 233 -39.35 6.33 26.19
CA ILE A 233 -38.37 6.07 25.14
C ILE A 233 -37.33 5.05 25.61
N TYR A 234 -36.83 5.18 26.84
CA TYR A 234 -35.87 4.23 27.41
C TYR A 234 -36.45 2.82 27.51
N ASN A 235 -37.69 2.69 28.02
CA ASN A 235 -38.37 1.40 28.15
C ASN A 235 -38.65 0.76 26.78
N GLN A 236 -39.06 1.54 25.78
CA GLN A 236 -39.26 1.04 24.42
C GLN A 236 -37.95 0.55 23.79
N ALA A 237 -36.84 1.25 24.03
CA ALA A 237 -35.53 0.79 23.59
C ALA A 237 -35.06 -0.49 24.33
N GLU A 238 -35.42 -0.66 25.61
CA GLU A 238 -35.19 -1.90 26.37
C GLU A 238 -35.96 -3.09 25.78
N MET A 239 -37.21 -2.87 25.36
CA MET A 239 -38.01 -3.90 24.68
C MET A 239 -37.35 -4.32 23.36
N ILE A 240 -36.98 -3.35 22.51
CA ILE A 240 -36.25 -3.63 21.26
C ILE A 240 -34.95 -4.40 21.53
N LEU A 241 -34.19 -4.02 22.56
CA LEU A 241 -32.95 -4.71 22.92
C LEU A 241 -33.21 -6.16 23.33
N THR A 242 -34.25 -6.39 24.14
CA THR A 242 -34.62 -7.73 24.60
C THR A 242 -35.00 -8.63 23.43
N GLU A 243 -35.79 -8.12 22.48
CA GLU A 243 -36.17 -8.85 21.27
C GLU A 243 -34.96 -9.17 20.39
N LEU A 244 -34.01 -8.24 20.24
CA LEU A 244 -32.78 -8.48 19.47
C LEU A 244 -31.88 -9.54 20.10
N ILE A 245 -31.78 -9.58 21.43
CA ILE A 245 -31.06 -10.63 22.16
C ILE A 245 -31.70 -12.00 21.90
N GLN A 246 -33.04 -12.08 21.90
CA GLN A 246 -33.75 -13.33 21.60
C GLN A 246 -33.51 -13.77 20.16
N LEU A 247 -33.55 -12.84 19.19
CA LEU A 247 -33.31 -13.14 17.78
C LEU A 247 -31.86 -13.58 17.52
N GLU A 248 -30.89 -13.03 18.25
CA GLU A 248 -29.48 -13.41 18.14
C GLU A 248 -29.23 -14.87 18.55
N GLN A 249 -30.03 -15.42 19.46
CA GLN A 249 -29.93 -16.81 19.93
C GLN A 249 -30.38 -17.85 18.89
N ILE A 250 -31.03 -17.43 17.80
CA ILE A 250 -31.50 -18.35 16.76
C ILE A 250 -30.30 -18.84 15.91
N GLN A 251 -29.90 -20.09 16.12
CA GLN A 251 -28.72 -20.70 15.47
C GLN A 251 -28.88 -20.88 13.96
N SER A 252 -30.10 -21.05 13.47
CA SER A 252 -30.43 -21.28 12.06
C SER A 252 -30.53 -20.02 11.20
N LEU A 253 -30.27 -18.83 11.75
CA LEU A 253 -30.36 -17.59 10.97
C LEU A 253 -29.22 -17.46 9.95
N PRO A 254 -29.53 -16.98 8.73
CA PRO A 254 -28.53 -16.53 7.79
C PRO A 254 -27.60 -15.48 8.40
N SER A 255 -26.30 -15.58 8.11
CA SER A 255 -25.27 -14.71 8.69
C SER A 255 -25.51 -13.21 8.45
N ASN A 256 -26.10 -12.84 7.32
CA ASN A 256 -26.45 -11.44 7.02
C ASN A 256 -27.54 -10.90 7.96
N LEU A 257 -28.53 -11.72 8.28
CA LEU A 257 -29.61 -11.37 9.21
C LEU A 257 -29.08 -11.35 10.65
N ARG A 258 -28.20 -12.28 11.00
CA ARG A 258 -27.50 -12.28 12.30
C ARG A 258 -26.63 -11.02 12.47
N LEU A 259 -25.84 -10.66 11.47
CA LEU A 259 -25.04 -9.42 11.50
C LEU A 259 -25.93 -8.18 11.65
N LYS A 260 -27.05 -8.16 10.93
CA LYS A 260 -28.04 -7.08 11.02
C LYS A 260 -28.64 -6.95 12.42
N ILE A 261 -28.96 -8.07 13.07
CA ILE A 261 -29.41 -8.12 14.45
C ILE A 261 -28.33 -7.57 15.41
N VAL A 262 -27.07 -7.99 15.24
CA VAL A 262 -25.94 -7.51 16.07
C VAL A 262 -25.75 -6.00 15.93
N ILE A 263 -25.71 -5.47 14.71
CA ILE A 263 -25.57 -4.02 14.47
C ILE A 263 -26.74 -3.25 15.11
N LEU A 264 -27.97 -3.75 14.94
CA LEU A 264 -29.13 -3.09 15.51
C LEU A 264 -29.14 -3.14 17.04
N LYS A 265 -28.66 -4.25 17.62
CA LYS A 265 -28.47 -4.42 19.06
C LYS A 265 -27.48 -3.38 19.60
N ASP A 266 -26.31 -3.26 18.98
CA ASP A 266 -25.28 -2.30 19.40
C ASP A 266 -25.78 -0.86 19.28
N ASN A 267 -26.48 -0.53 18.19
CA ASN A 267 -27.12 0.78 18.02
C ASN A 267 -28.18 1.05 19.10
N THR A 268 -28.94 0.04 19.50
CA THR A 268 -29.96 0.15 20.56
C THR A 268 -29.31 0.35 21.93
N ILE A 269 -28.21 -0.36 22.23
CA ILE A 269 -27.42 -0.17 23.45
C ILE A 269 -26.89 1.26 23.53
N GLU A 270 -26.30 1.76 22.45
CA GLU A 270 -25.75 3.12 22.41
C GLU A 270 -26.85 4.16 22.55
N PHE A 271 -27.98 3.97 21.87
CA PHE A 271 -29.16 4.82 22.02
C PHE A 271 -29.66 4.87 23.47
N LYS A 272 -29.78 3.72 24.14
CA LYS A 272 -30.19 3.67 25.56
C LYS A 272 -29.24 4.43 26.48
N LYS A 273 -27.93 4.37 26.24
CA LYS A 273 -26.96 5.19 27.00
C LYS A 273 -27.24 6.68 26.82
N GLN A 274 -27.53 7.12 25.59
CA GLN A 274 -27.85 8.53 25.31
C GLN A 274 -29.13 8.98 26.01
N VAL A 275 -30.18 8.13 26.01
CA VAL A 275 -31.42 8.42 26.74
C VAL A 275 -31.15 8.49 28.25
N LYS A 276 -30.35 7.55 28.78
CA LYS A 276 -30.00 7.51 30.21
C LYS A 276 -29.25 8.75 30.66
N LEU A 277 -28.27 9.21 29.89
CA LEU A 277 -27.55 10.47 30.19
C LEU A 277 -28.52 11.65 30.27
N ARG A 278 -29.51 11.72 29.38
CA ARG A 278 -30.52 12.78 29.41
C ARG A 278 -31.51 12.65 30.56
N LEU A 279 -31.77 11.44 31.06
CA LEU A 279 -32.55 11.25 32.28
C LEU A 279 -31.76 11.75 33.49
N GLU A 280 -30.47 11.43 33.57
CA GLU A 280 -29.56 11.87 34.63
C GLU A 280 -29.32 13.39 34.62
N ASP A 281 -29.39 14.06 33.46
CA ASP A 281 -29.30 15.52 33.33
C ASP A 281 -30.60 16.27 33.73
N ASN A 282 -31.73 15.57 33.88
CA ASN A 282 -33.04 16.16 34.20
C ASN A 282 -33.58 15.78 35.61
N ASP A 283 -32.82 15.00 36.39
CA ASP A 283 -33.04 14.74 37.82
C ASP A 283 -32.36 15.81 38.71
#